data_AF-A0A944F5X6-F1
#
_entry.id   AF-A0A944F5X6-F1
#
_cell.length_a   1.000
_cell.length_b   1.000
_cell.length_c   1.000
_cell.angle_alpha   90.00
_cell.angle_beta   90.00
_cell.angle_gamma   90.00
#
_symmetry.space_group_name_H-M   'P 1'
#
loop_
_entity.id
_entity.type
_entity.pdbx_description
1 polymer ?
#
loop_
_entity_poly.entity_id
_entity_poly.type
_entity_poly.pdbx_seq_one_letter_code
_entity_poly.pdbx_strand_id
1 'polypeptide(L)'
;MACTWSWSSPGIKNDLREADVRFNTTDFDFTNNPTSSCRNKDDIRSVGTHEAGHVFGMGHVATGHSNLTMYTNSFTCSTKARTLGKGDVLGLRSIY
;
A
#
# COMPACT_ATOMS: atom_id res chain seq x y z
N MET A 1 -0.86 5.21 9.23
CA MET A 1 -0.23 6.28 8.43
C MET A 1 -1.12 6.75 7.30
N ALA A 2 -1.80 5.85 6.59
CA ALA A 2 -2.85 6.20 5.65
C ALA A 2 -4.06 5.27 5.86
N CYS A 3 -5.16 5.61 5.21
CA CYS A 3 -6.36 4.80 5.18
C CYS A 3 -6.95 4.82 3.78
N THR A 4 -7.50 3.68 3.36
CA THR A 4 -8.22 3.52 2.10
C THR A 4 -9.68 3.18 2.36
N TRP A 5 -10.59 3.85 1.65
CA TRP A 5 -11.98 3.45 1.50
C TRP A 5 -12.23 3.11 0.04
N SER A 6 -12.96 2.03 -0.21
CA SER A 6 -13.34 1.63 -1.57
C SER A 6 -14.79 1.16 -1.61
N TRP A 7 -15.44 1.44 -2.74
CA TRP A 7 -16.81 1.02 -3.03
C TRP A 7 -16.85 0.15 -4.28
N SER A 8 -17.39 -1.05 -4.12
CA SER A 8 -17.59 -2.05 -5.16
C SER A 8 -18.90 -2.81 -4.93
N SER A 9 -19.49 -3.38 -5.98
CA SER A 9 -20.68 -4.21 -5.82
C SER A 9 -20.33 -5.51 -5.08
N PRO A 10 -21.08 -5.87 -4.02
CA PRO A 10 -20.85 -7.12 -3.30
C PRO A 10 -20.88 -8.33 -4.25
N GLY A 11 -19.83 -9.15 -4.19
CA GLY A 11 -19.73 -10.39 -4.98
C GLY A 11 -19.31 -10.23 -6.43
N ILE A 12 -19.07 -9.01 -6.93
CA ILE A 12 -18.58 -8.79 -8.29
C ILE A 12 -17.08 -8.48 -8.26
N LYS A 13 -16.29 -9.29 -8.96
CA LYS A 13 -14.85 -9.01 -9.18
C LYS A 13 -14.70 -7.87 -10.19
N ASN A 14 -13.66 -7.05 -10.02
CA ASN A 14 -13.28 -5.98 -10.96
C ASN A 14 -14.31 -4.86 -11.12
N ASP A 15 -15.16 -4.67 -10.11
CA ASP A 15 -16.18 -3.62 -10.08
C ASP A 15 -15.79 -2.52 -9.10
N LEU A 16 -14.53 -2.08 -9.12
CA LEU A 16 -14.13 -0.88 -8.38
C LEU A 16 -14.84 0.33 -8.99
N ARG A 17 -15.67 1.02 -8.20
CA ARG A 17 -16.45 2.18 -8.65
C ARG A 17 -15.87 3.49 -8.14
N GLU A 18 -15.47 3.49 -6.88
CA GLU A 18 -14.90 4.65 -6.20
C GLU A 18 -13.90 4.18 -5.15
N ALA A 19 -12.85 4.97 -4.94
CA ALA A 19 -11.99 4.83 -3.79
C ALA A 19 -11.36 6.16 -3.38
N ASP A 20 -11.16 6.31 -2.08
CA ASP A 20 -10.46 7.42 -1.46
C ASP A 20 -9.26 6.92 -0.69
N VAL A 21 -8.15 7.66 -0.77
CA VAL A 21 -6.96 7.43 0.05
C VAL A 21 -6.63 8.70 0.81
N ARG A 22 -6.56 8.60 2.13
CA ARG A 22 -6.18 9.70 3.00
C ARG A 22 -4.87 9.40 3.72
N PHE A 23 -3.92 10.33 3.58
CA PHE A 23 -2.66 10.32 4.32
C PHE A 23 -2.82 11.12 5.62
N ASN A 24 -2.35 10.55 6.74
CA ASN A 24 -2.29 11.26 8.01
C ASN A 24 -1.02 12.12 8.06
N THR A 25 -1.12 13.35 7.57
CA THR A 25 -0.04 14.34 7.58
C THR A 25 0.06 15.13 8.89
N THR A 26 -0.79 14.81 9.88
CA THR A 26 -0.75 15.42 11.22
C THR A 26 0.23 14.68 12.13
N ASP A 27 0.18 13.34 12.12
CA ASP A 27 0.98 12.51 13.02
C ASP A 27 2.22 11.88 12.35
N PHE A 28 2.29 11.92 11.00
CA PHE A 28 3.36 11.29 10.24
C PHE A 28 4.00 12.27 9.26
N ASP A 29 5.33 12.26 9.24
CA ASP A 29 6.12 12.93 8.22
C ASP A 29 6.38 11.99 7.04
N PHE A 30 6.29 12.54 5.84
CA PHE A 30 6.53 11.80 4.61
C PHE A 30 7.74 12.33 3.83
N THR A 31 8.35 11.45 3.06
CA THR A 31 9.38 11.78 2.07
C THR A 31 9.11 11.01 0.78
N ASN A 32 9.51 11.56 -0.37
CA ASN A 32 9.54 10.83 -1.64
C ASN A 32 10.97 10.44 -2.08
N ASN A 33 11.96 10.82 -1.28
CA ASN A 33 13.38 10.59 -1.56
C ASN A 33 14.12 10.21 -0.26
N PRO A 34 13.85 9.02 0.30
CA PRO A 34 14.60 8.53 1.46
C PRO A 34 16.06 8.29 1.06
N THR A 35 16.98 9.05 1.66
CA THR A 35 18.43 8.91 1.52
C THR A 35 19.01 8.16 2.73
N SER A 36 20.32 7.94 2.75
CA SER A 36 21.04 7.37 3.91
C SER A 36 20.86 8.19 5.20
N SER A 37 20.58 9.49 5.10
CA SER A 37 20.30 10.38 6.23
C SER A 37 18.82 10.41 6.65
N CYS A 38 17.93 9.69 5.98
CA CYS A 38 16.51 9.64 6.34
C CYS A 38 16.30 9.06 7.74
N ARG A 39 15.47 9.72 8.55
CA ARG A 39 15.06 9.27 9.90
C ARG A 39 13.58 9.58 10.09
N ASN A 40 12.83 8.66 10.68
CA ASN A 40 11.44 8.85 11.12
C ASN A 40 10.48 9.44 10.06
N LYS A 41 10.71 9.15 8.77
CA LYS A 41 9.82 9.56 7.68
C LYS A 41 9.36 8.36 6.90
N ASP A 42 8.08 8.32 6.56
CA ASP A 42 7.53 7.29 5.70
C ASP A 42 7.72 7.65 4.22
N ASP A 43 8.03 6.65 3.40
CA ASP A 43 8.14 6.88 1.96
C ASP A 43 6.74 6.99 1.34
N ILE A 44 6.35 8.18 0.89
CA ILE A 44 5.01 8.46 0.37
C ILE A 44 4.65 7.55 -0.82
N ARG A 45 5.65 7.15 -1.61
CA ARG A 45 5.42 6.25 -2.74
C ARG A 45 5.16 4.83 -2.27
N SER A 46 5.94 4.30 -1.33
CA SER A 46 5.66 3.00 -0.69
C SER A 46 4.26 2.96 -0.07
N VAL A 47 3.88 3.97 0.71
CA VAL A 47 2.54 4.04 1.33
C VAL A 47 1.46 4.14 0.26
N GLY A 48 1.63 5.04 -0.72
CA GLY A 48 0.68 5.17 -1.82
C GLY A 48 0.47 3.89 -2.63
N THR A 49 1.54 3.13 -2.90
CA THR A 49 1.41 1.83 -3.60
C THR A 49 0.70 0.78 -2.74
N HIS A 50 0.93 0.76 -1.43
CA HIS A 50 0.19 -0.12 -0.50
C HIS A 50 -1.30 0.19 -0.48
N GLU A 51 -1.66 1.47 -0.28
CA GLU A 51 -3.05 1.91 -0.30
C GLU A 51 -3.71 1.67 -1.66
N ALA A 52 -2.99 1.89 -2.77
CA ALA A 52 -3.47 1.53 -4.10
C ALA A 52 -3.79 0.03 -4.22
N GLY A 53 -3.06 -0.83 -3.53
CA GLY A 53 -3.40 -2.24 -3.44
C GLY A 53 -4.78 -2.49 -2.81
N HIS A 54 -5.10 -1.79 -1.72
CA HIS A 54 -6.44 -1.82 -1.12
C HIS A 54 -7.51 -1.25 -2.05
N VAL A 55 -7.20 -0.18 -2.78
CA VAL A 55 -8.09 0.37 -3.83
C VAL A 55 -8.46 -0.73 -4.83
N PHE A 56 -7.48 -1.53 -5.28
CA PHE A 56 -7.72 -2.64 -6.21
C PHE A 56 -8.25 -3.93 -5.54
N GLY A 57 -8.65 -3.87 -4.27
CA GLY A 57 -9.28 -4.99 -3.56
C GLY A 57 -8.31 -6.03 -3.00
N MET A 58 -7.01 -5.73 -2.95
CA MET A 58 -6.05 -6.60 -2.26
C MET A 58 -6.15 -6.44 -0.75
N GLY A 59 -6.05 -7.58 -0.04
CA GLY A 59 -5.90 -7.62 1.41
C GLY A 59 -4.44 -7.61 1.85
N HIS A 60 -4.22 -7.47 3.15
CA HIS A 60 -2.89 -7.60 3.74
C HIS A 60 -2.33 -9.03 3.62
N VAL A 61 -1.00 -9.14 3.58
CA VAL A 61 -0.27 -10.40 3.75
C VAL A 61 0.39 -10.50 5.13
N ALA A 62 0.43 -11.73 5.66
CA ALA A 62 0.95 -12.06 6.98
C ALA A 62 2.49 -11.96 7.09
N THR A 63 2.99 -12.27 8.29
CA THR A 63 4.42 -12.32 8.63
C THR A 63 5.23 -13.22 7.69
N GLY A 64 6.48 -12.86 7.43
CA GLY A 64 7.37 -13.56 6.47
C GLY A 64 7.41 -12.94 5.07
N HIS A 65 6.52 -11.98 4.79
CA HIS A 65 6.42 -11.29 3.51
C HIS A 65 6.76 -9.79 3.59
N SER A 66 7.67 -9.40 4.49
CA SER A 66 7.99 -7.99 4.80
C SER A 66 8.57 -7.15 3.65
N ASN A 67 8.83 -7.77 2.49
CA ASN A 67 9.29 -7.10 1.28
C ASN A 67 8.18 -6.93 0.24
N LEU A 68 6.98 -7.45 0.48
CA LEU A 68 5.82 -7.28 -0.40
C LEU A 68 5.12 -5.96 -0.12
N THR A 69 4.44 -5.46 -1.15
CA THR A 69 3.68 -4.21 -1.09
C THR A 69 2.57 -4.32 -0.06
N MET A 70 1.81 -5.42 -0.06
CA MET A 70 0.65 -5.58 0.82
C MET A 70 0.98 -6.09 2.23
N TYR A 71 2.23 -6.02 2.66
CA TYR A 71 2.57 -6.42 4.02
C TYR A 71 1.95 -5.44 5.04
N THR A 72 1.31 -5.98 6.09
CA THR A 72 0.56 -5.19 7.09
C THR A 72 1.35 -4.04 7.72
N ASN A 73 2.67 -4.20 7.90
CA ASN A 73 3.47 -3.19 8.59
C ASN A 73 4.31 -2.39 7.59
N SER A 74 4.38 -1.08 7.81
CA SER A 74 5.28 -0.19 7.08
C SER A 74 6.57 0.03 7.86
N PHE A 75 7.61 0.46 7.14
CA PHE A 75 8.94 0.75 7.69
C PHE A 75 9.38 2.14 7.24
N THR A 76 9.72 3.00 8.21
CA THR A 76 10.25 4.34 7.92
C THR A 76 11.49 4.25 7.04
N CYS A 77 11.65 5.22 6.13
CA CYS A 77 12.78 5.32 5.21
C CYS A 77 12.95 4.09 4.28
N SER A 78 11.90 3.29 4.10
CA SER A 78 11.93 2.10 3.26
C SER A 78 11.21 2.32 1.93
N THR A 79 11.82 1.83 0.85
CA THR A 79 11.26 1.87 -0.50
C THR A 79 10.72 0.52 -0.98
N LYS A 80 10.66 -0.48 -0.10
CA LYS A 80 10.34 -1.88 -0.47
C LYS A 80 8.98 -2.02 -1.17
N ALA A 81 7.97 -1.29 -0.67
CA ALA A 81 6.62 -1.33 -1.21
C ALA A 81 6.43 -0.44 -2.44
N ARG A 82 7.48 0.19 -3.00
CA ARG A 82 7.34 0.96 -4.26
C ARG A 82 7.03 0.08 -5.47
N THR A 83 7.34 -1.21 -5.38
CA THR A 83 7.23 -2.17 -6.48
C THR A 83 6.46 -3.40 -6.06
N LEU A 84 5.72 -3.98 -7.00
CA LEU A 84 4.98 -5.22 -6.77
C LEU A 84 5.93 -6.41 -6.71
N GLY A 85 5.89 -7.15 -5.61
CA GLY A 85 6.53 -8.45 -5.51
C GLY A 85 5.67 -9.55 -6.15
N LYS A 86 6.23 -10.77 -6.27
CA LYS A 86 5.54 -11.90 -6.89
C LYS A 86 4.16 -12.17 -6.29
N GLY A 87 4.03 -12.09 -4.96
CA GLY A 87 2.75 -12.28 -4.27
C GLY A 87 1.73 -11.21 -4.60
N ASP A 88 2.14 -9.94 -4.67
CA ASP A 88 1.28 -8.81 -5.03
C ASP A 88 0.75 -8.97 -6.48
N VAL A 89 1.63 -9.36 -7.41
CA VAL A 89 1.23 -9.61 -8.82
C VAL A 89 0.24 -10.77 -8.95
N LEU A 90 0.46 -11.87 -8.21
CA LEU A 90 -0.47 -13.00 -8.21
C LEU A 90 -1.82 -12.62 -7.58
N GLY A 91 -1.81 -11.79 -6.54
CA GLY A 91 -3.00 -11.24 -5.91
C GLY A 91 -3.83 -10.42 -6.89
N LEU A 92 -3.22 -9.43 -7.55
CA LEU A 92 -3.92 -8.61 -8.56
C LEU A 92 -4.51 -9.46 -9.68
N ARG A 93 -3.76 -10.43 -10.22
CA ARG A 93 -4.22 -11.35 -11.28
C ARG A 93 -5.35 -12.30 -10.86
N SER A 94 -5.57 -12.49 -9.57
CA SER A 94 -6.70 -13.29 -9.07
C SER A 94 -8.03 -12.52 -9.06
N ILE A 95 -7.91 -11.18 -9.14
CA ILE A 95 -9.01 -10.23 -9.20
C ILE A 95 -9.27 -9.91 -10.68
N TYR A 96 -8.26 -9.39 -11.40
CA TYR A 96 -8.29 -8.94 -12.81
C TYR A 96 -7.62 -9.93 -13.78
#